data_AF-A0AAF1K915-F1
#
_entry.id   AF-A0AAF1K915-F1
#
_cell.length_a   1.000
_cell.length_b   1.000
_cell.length_c   1.000
_cell.angle_alpha   90.00
_cell.angle_beta   90.00
_cell.angle_gamma   90.00
#
_symmetry.space_group_name_H-M   'P 1'
#
loop_
_entity.id
_entity.type
_entity.pdbx_description
1 polymer ?
#
loop_
_entity_poly.entity_id
_entity_poly.type
_entity_poly.pdbx_seq_one_letter_code
_entity_poly.pdbx_strand_id
1 'polypeptide(L)'
;MKDRNPFLEYPRFLDGELRAPPEDVGRTSGFTDFLKEMAKPRHPQHREFMRWYGGRFDSADISSDVVQERIAKLARRRTLGKAGFAKSQKQQH
;
A
#
# COMPACT_ATOMS: atom_id res chain seq x y z
N MET A 1 -0.27 14.69 22.74
CA MET A 1 -1.41 14.29 21.88
C MET A 1 -2.04 15.53 21.27
N LYS A 2 -1.54 15.99 20.12
CA LYS A 2 -2.12 17.16 19.44
C LYS A 2 -2.00 17.02 17.92
N ASP A 3 -2.42 15.88 17.40
CA ASP A 3 -2.17 15.52 15.99
C ASP A 3 -3.45 15.41 15.16
N ARG A 4 -4.63 15.62 15.79
CA ARG A 4 -5.93 15.56 15.12
C ARG A 4 -6.40 16.96 14.76
N ASN A 5 -6.13 17.37 13.53
CA ASN A 5 -6.73 18.56 12.95
C ASN A 5 -8.16 18.22 12.46
N PRO A 6 -9.22 18.86 12.97
CA PRO A 6 -10.59 18.55 12.58
C PRO A 6 -10.91 18.88 11.10
N PHE A 7 -10.08 19.72 10.46
CA PHE A 7 -10.23 20.12 9.06
C PHE A 7 -9.50 19.19 8.08
N LEU A 8 -8.75 18.20 8.57
CA LEU A 8 -8.05 17.23 7.72
C LEU A 8 -8.79 15.89 7.68
N GLU A 9 -8.80 15.26 6.50
CA GLU A 9 -9.27 13.89 6.34
C GLU A 9 -8.19 12.89 6.76
N TYR A 10 -8.60 11.80 7.42
CA TYR A 10 -7.71 10.75 7.92
C TYR A 10 -8.21 9.36 7.50
N PRO A 11 -7.31 8.38 7.26
CA PRO A 11 -5.86 8.42 7.46
C PRO A 11 -5.09 9.24 6.41
N ARG A 12 -3.82 9.57 6.70
CA ARG A 12 -2.92 10.32 5.81
C ARG A 12 -1.64 9.51 5.60
N PHE A 13 -1.17 9.45 4.36
CA PHE A 13 0.19 9.04 4.07
C PHE A 13 1.08 10.27 4.28
N LEU A 14 2.18 10.09 5.00
CA LEU A 14 3.13 11.16 5.31
C LEU A 14 4.45 10.88 4.60
N ASP A 15 4.96 9.66 4.76
CA ASP A 15 6.16 9.19 4.11
C ASP A 15 6.20 7.64 4.16
N GLY A 16 7.13 7.05 3.42
CA GLY A 16 7.46 5.64 3.51
C GLY A 16 8.65 5.28 2.63
N GLU A 17 9.29 4.17 2.96
CA GLU A 17 10.48 3.69 2.26
C GLU A 17 10.31 2.25 1.78
N LEU A 18 10.97 1.95 0.67
CA LEU A 18 11.02 0.64 0.02
C LEU A 18 9.66 0.12 -0.48
N ARG A 19 9.72 -0.76 -1.47
CA ARG A 19 8.55 -1.48 -1.97
C ARG A 19 8.17 -2.60 -1.00
N ALA A 20 6.89 -2.72 -0.71
CA ALA A 20 6.35 -3.84 0.06
C ALA A 20 6.60 -5.18 -0.68
N PRO A 21 6.80 -6.29 0.05
CA PRO A 21 6.87 -7.61 -0.55
C PRO A 21 5.64 -7.91 -1.41
N PRO A 22 5.79 -8.59 -2.56
CA PRO A 22 4.65 -9.07 -3.33
C PRO A 22 3.73 -9.97 -2.49
N GLU A 23 2.44 -9.96 -2.81
CA GLU A 23 1.49 -10.90 -2.23
C GLU A 23 1.93 -12.35 -2.52
N ASP A 24 1.68 -13.25 -1.57
CA ASP A 24 1.99 -14.68 -1.69
C ASP A 24 3.45 -15.06 -1.96
N VAL A 25 4.41 -14.16 -1.68
CA VAL A 25 5.84 -14.42 -1.90
C VAL A 25 6.45 -15.46 -0.95
N GLY A 26 5.68 -16.01 0.01
CA GLY A 26 6.16 -17.06 0.92
C GLY A 26 6.85 -16.55 2.19
N ARG A 27 6.30 -15.49 2.81
CA ARG A 27 6.82 -14.84 4.04
C ARG A 27 8.23 -14.27 3.82
N THR A 28 8.96 -13.97 4.90
CA THR A 28 10.28 -13.32 4.86
C THR A 28 11.33 -14.13 4.08
N SER A 29 11.32 -15.46 4.22
CA SER A 29 12.26 -16.33 3.49
C SER A 29 12.02 -16.27 1.98
N GLY A 30 10.76 -16.41 1.55
CA GLY A 30 10.44 -16.35 0.13
C GLY A 30 10.67 -14.96 -0.48
N PHE A 31 10.44 -13.87 0.28
CA PHE A 31 10.81 -12.53 -0.18
C PHE A 31 12.33 -12.37 -0.35
N THR A 32 13.13 -12.94 0.56
CA THR A 32 14.60 -12.89 0.47
C THR A 32 15.10 -13.62 -0.77
N ASP A 33 14.53 -14.79 -1.08
CA ASP A 33 14.91 -15.56 -2.27
C ASP A 33 14.43 -14.87 -3.55
N PHE A 34 13.23 -14.29 -3.55
CA PHE A 34 12.74 -13.43 -4.63
C PHE A 34 13.71 -12.29 -4.94
N LEU A 35 14.19 -11.55 -3.93
CA LEU A 35 15.15 -10.46 -4.13
C LEU A 35 16.47 -10.95 -4.76
N LYS A 36 17.01 -12.08 -4.26
CA LYS A 36 18.25 -12.68 -4.79
C LYS A 36 18.11 -13.06 -6.26
N GLU A 37 16.98 -13.63 -6.64
CA GLU A 37 16.73 -14.12 -8.00
C GLU A 37 16.39 -12.97 -8.97
N MET A 38 15.65 -11.96 -8.52
CA MET A 38 15.39 -10.74 -9.28
C MET A 38 16.66 -9.90 -9.51
N ALA A 39 17.66 -9.98 -8.64
CA ALA A 39 18.94 -9.29 -8.80
C ALA A 39 19.90 -9.94 -9.82
N LYS A 40 19.59 -11.15 -10.33
CA LYS A 40 20.48 -11.90 -11.24
C LYS A 40 19.87 -12.09 -12.64
N PRO A 41 19.95 -11.10 -13.56
CA PRO A 41 19.32 -11.17 -14.88
C PRO A 41 19.70 -12.38 -15.74
N ARG A 42 20.88 -12.95 -15.50
CA ARG A 42 21.41 -14.13 -16.23
C ARG A 42 21.04 -15.47 -15.59
N HIS A 43 20.39 -15.46 -14.42
CA HIS A 43 20.01 -16.70 -13.75
C HIS A 43 18.77 -17.33 -14.42
N PRO A 44 18.70 -18.65 -14.59
CA PRO A 44 17.56 -19.32 -15.22
C PRO A 44 16.22 -18.99 -14.55
N GLN A 45 16.20 -18.88 -13.22
CA GLN A 45 15.00 -18.60 -12.45
C GLN A 45 14.54 -17.14 -12.52
N HIS A 46 15.41 -16.20 -12.93
CA HIS A 46 15.07 -14.79 -13.05
C HIS A 46 13.88 -14.54 -13.98
N ARG A 47 13.84 -15.22 -15.13
CA ARG A 47 12.73 -15.10 -16.09
C ARG A 47 11.42 -15.65 -15.53
N GLU A 48 11.49 -16.65 -14.67
CA GLU A 48 10.30 -17.24 -14.03
C GLU A 48 9.73 -16.29 -12.99
N PHE A 49 10.57 -15.76 -12.09
CA PHE A 49 10.17 -14.76 -11.10
C PHE A 49 9.67 -13.45 -11.72
N MET A 50 10.32 -12.97 -12.79
CA MET A 50 9.85 -11.80 -13.55
C MET A 50 8.45 -12.03 -14.15
N ARG A 51 8.19 -13.23 -14.70
CA ARG A 51 6.86 -13.58 -15.23
C ARG A 51 5.82 -13.68 -14.12
N TRP A 52 6.17 -14.31 -13.01
CA TRP A 52 5.27 -14.44 -11.86
C TRP A 52 4.89 -13.08 -11.27
N TYR A 53 5.88 -12.20 -11.05
CA TYR A 53 5.63 -10.85 -10.54
C TYR A 53 4.93 -9.94 -11.57
N GLY A 54 5.05 -10.24 -12.86
CA GLY A 54 4.44 -9.48 -13.95
C GLY A 54 5.30 -8.30 -14.43
N GLY A 55 6.59 -8.28 -14.13
CA GLY A 55 7.49 -7.23 -14.57
C GLY A 55 8.75 -7.10 -13.73
N ARG A 56 9.41 -5.94 -13.82
CA ARG A 56 10.59 -5.62 -13.01
C ARG A 56 10.17 -5.24 -11.59
N PHE A 57 10.87 -5.77 -10.60
CA PHE A 57 10.72 -5.36 -9.22
C PHE A 57 11.85 -4.38 -8.87
N ASP A 58 11.46 -3.18 -8.42
CA ASP A 58 12.37 -2.21 -7.81
C ASP A 58 12.06 -2.14 -6.31
N SER A 59 13.00 -2.58 -5.48
CA SER A 59 12.83 -2.57 -4.04
C SER A 59 12.90 -1.18 -3.44
N ALA A 60 13.52 -0.22 -4.11
CA ALA A 60 13.67 1.15 -3.62
C ALA A 60 12.44 2.02 -3.91
N ASP A 61 11.65 1.65 -4.92
CA ASP A 61 10.46 2.42 -5.32
C ASP A 61 9.20 1.98 -4.57
N ILE A 62 8.82 2.74 -3.54
CA ILE A 62 7.56 2.59 -2.80
C ILE A 62 6.33 2.98 -3.64
N SER A 63 6.51 3.70 -4.75
CA SER A 63 5.43 4.27 -5.56
C SER A 63 4.52 5.18 -4.72
N SER A 64 5.13 6.20 -4.09
CA SER A 64 4.49 7.13 -3.14
C SER A 64 3.21 7.76 -3.68
N ASP A 65 3.17 8.11 -4.97
CA ASP A 65 1.98 8.66 -5.63
C ASP A 65 0.77 7.71 -5.56
N VAL A 66 1.01 6.42 -5.82
CA VAL A 66 -0.04 5.38 -5.78
C VAL A 66 -0.52 5.17 -4.35
N VAL A 67 0.40 5.16 -3.38
CA VAL A 67 0.05 5.02 -1.95
C VAL A 67 -0.77 6.23 -1.50
N GLN A 68 -0.33 7.43 -1.83
CA GLN A 68 -1.00 8.68 -1.50
C GLN A 68 -2.42 8.73 -2.09
N GLU A 69 -2.59 8.33 -3.34
CA GLU A 69 -3.89 8.26 -4.00
C GLU A 69 -4.83 7.27 -3.29
N ARG A 70 -4.35 6.05 -3.00
CA ARG A 70 -5.13 5.01 -2.34
C ARG A 70 -5.55 5.42 -0.93
N ILE A 71 -4.65 6.03 -0.15
CA ILE A 71 -4.94 6.51 1.20
C ILE A 71 -5.92 7.69 1.15
N ALA A 72 -5.79 8.61 0.21
CA ALA A 72 -6.74 9.71 0.04
C ALA A 72 -8.16 9.21 -0.27
N LYS A 73 -8.29 8.21 -1.16
CA LYS A 73 -9.58 7.57 -1.46
C LYS A 73 -10.19 6.93 -0.21
N LEU A 74 -9.38 6.25 0.61
CA LEU A 74 -9.83 5.64 1.87
C LEU A 74 -10.28 6.71 2.87
N ALA A 75 -9.52 7.79 3.04
CA ALA A 75 -9.85 8.89 3.93
C ALA A 75 -11.21 9.52 3.58
N ARG A 76 -11.42 9.85 2.31
CA ARG A 76 -12.68 10.41 1.82
C ARG A 76 -13.87 9.49 2.06
N ARG A 77 -13.74 8.19 1.78
CA ARG A 77 -14.79 7.19 2.05
C ARG A 77 -15.16 7.14 3.54
N ARG A 78 -14.17 7.21 4.43
CA ARG A 78 -14.41 7.23 5.89
C ARG A 78 -15.09 8.50 6.34
N THR A 79 -14.71 9.67 5.83
CA THR A 79 -15.36 10.95 6.14
C THR A 79 -16.84 10.93 5.76
N LEU A 80 -17.15 10.52 4.52
CA LEU A 80 -18.52 10.41 4.04
C LEU A 80 -19.34 9.40 4.85
N GLY A 81 -18.76 8.22 5.14
CA GLY A 81 -19.42 7.19 5.94
C GLY A 81 -19.76 7.66 7.36
N LYS A 82 -18.84 8.38 8.03
CA LYS A 82 -19.11 8.96 9.36
C LYS A 82 -20.21 10.02 9.32
N ALA A 83 -20.21 10.88 8.30
CA ALA A 83 -21.25 11.88 8.13
C ALA A 83 -22.63 11.24 7.88
N GLY A 84 -22.67 10.17 7.07
CA GLY A 84 -23.88 9.38 6.83
C GLY A 84 -24.42 8.74 8.11
N PHE A 85 -23.56 8.07 8.87
CA PHE A 85 -23.92 7.46 10.15
C PHE A 85 -24.43 8.49 11.16
N ALA A 86 -23.78 9.65 11.27
CA ALA A 86 -24.23 10.71 12.18
C ALA A 86 -25.61 11.28 11.79
N LYS A 87 -25.91 11.36 10.48
CA LYS A 87 -27.25 11.77 10.00
C LYS A 87 -28.31 10.72 10.33
N SER A 88 -28.02 9.43 10.12
CA SER A 88 -28.99 8.36 10.40
C SER A 88 -29.33 8.26 11.88
N GLN A 89 -28.36 8.49 12.78
CA GLN A 89 -28.59 8.52 14.23
C GLN A 89 -29.52 9.66 14.67
N LYS A 90 -29.47 10.83 14.01
CA LYS A 90 -30.30 11.99 14.32
C LYS A 90 -31.74 11.90 13.80
N GLN A 91 -32.02 11.01 12.85
CA GLN A 91 -33.38 10.81 12.30
C GLN A 91 -34.19 9.76 13.05
N GLN A 92 -33.58 9.04 13.99
CA GLN A 92 -34.22 8.00 14.81
C GLN A 92 -34.70 8.54 16.18
N HIS A 93 -34.65 9.87 16.37
CA HIS A 93 -35.13 10.62 17.53
C HIS A 93 -36.01 11.77 17.04
#